data_AF-A0A3D2P7M5-F1
#
_entry.id   AF-A0A3D2P7M5-F1
#
_cell.length_a   1.000
_cell.length_b   1.000
_cell.length_c   1.000
_cell.angle_alpha   90.00
_cell.angle_beta   90.00
_cell.angle_gamma   90.00
#
_symmetry.space_group_name_H-M   'P 1'
#
loop_
_entity.id
_entity.type
_entity.pdbx_description
1 polymer ?
#
loop_
_entity_poly.entity_id
_entity_poly.type
_entity_poly.pdbx_seq_one_letter_code
_entity_poly.pdbx_strand_id
1 'polypeptide(L)'
;VAEDTSLLGFAATLPQWTANQALEIEVIEQTSKKLHFNVVRCRYSEMYREMGLEHIGHLLSCNRDGTFCKGFNPDINFKRTQTIMEGKSHCDFRYDIGDDD
;
A
#
# COMPACT_ATOMS: atom_id res chain seq x y z
N VAL A 1 -11.75 -19.04 -14.73
CA VAL A 1 -10.30 -18.81 -14.78
C VAL A 1 -9.86 -18.77 -13.33
N ALA A 2 -8.89 -19.59 -12.90
CA ALA A 2 -8.40 -19.49 -11.53
C ALA A 2 -7.85 -18.06 -11.34
N GLU A 3 -8.36 -17.33 -10.35
CA GLU A 3 -7.95 -15.97 -10.05
C GLU A 3 -6.50 -16.03 -9.53
N ASP A 4 -5.58 -15.28 -10.13
CA ASP A 4 -4.18 -15.24 -9.70
C ASP A 4 -4.11 -14.49 -8.37
N THR A 5 -4.05 -15.24 -7.27
CA THR A 5 -3.98 -14.71 -5.91
C THR A 5 -2.54 -14.48 -5.42
N SER A 6 -1.54 -14.59 -6.30
CA SER A 6 -0.14 -14.30 -5.97
C SER A 6 0.09 -12.79 -5.78
N LEU A 7 1.28 -12.41 -5.29
CA LEU A 7 1.66 -11.00 -5.21
C LEU A 7 1.93 -10.36 -6.58
N LEU A 8 2.11 -11.14 -7.65
CA LEU A 8 2.07 -10.61 -9.02
C LEU A 8 0.65 -10.23 -9.43
N GLY A 9 -0.33 -11.07 -9.12
CA GLY A 9 -1.75 -10.77 -9.29
C GLY A 9 -2.15 -9.52 -8.51
N PHE A 10 -1.70 -9.39 -7.26
CA PHE A 10 -1.95 -8.20 -6.45
C PHE A 10 -1.26 -6.95 -7.03
N ALA A 11 -0.02 -7.08 -7.50
CA ALA A 11 0.72 -5.98 -8.15
C ALA A 11 0.02 -5.46 -9.42
N ALA A 12 -0.74 -6.32 -10.11
CA ALA A 12 -1.55 -5.90 -11.26
C ALA A 12 -2.67 -4.89 -10.90
N THR A 13 -2.93 -4.67 -9.60
CA THR A 13 -3.88 -3.66 -9.11
C THR A 13 -3.25 -2.29 -8.84
N LEU A 14 -1.91 -2.16 -8.87
CA LEU A 14 -1.21 -0.88 -8.64
C LEU A 14 -1.58 0.25 -9.63
N PRO A 15 -1.93 -0.02 -10.91
CA PRO A 15 -2.42 1.02 -11.81
C PRO A 15 -3.68 1.73 -11.27
N GLN A 16 -4.56 1.02 -10.59
CA GLN A 16 -5.77 1.58 -9.99
C GLN A 16 -5.43 2.46 -8.77
N TRP A 17 -4.38 2.10 -8.02
CA TRP A 17 -3.91 2.86 -6.86
C TRP A 17 -3.21 4.16 -7.27
N THR A 18 -2.56 4.17 -8.42
CA THR A 18 -1.83 5.34 -8.97
C THR A 18 -2.67 6.18 -9.93
N ALA A 19 -3.88 5.73 -10.27
CA ALA A 19 -4.79 6.41 -11.17
C ALA A 19 -5.04 7.86 -10.74
N ASN A 20 -5.18 8.77 -11.72
CA ASN A 20 -5.39 10.21 -11.49
C ASN A 20 -4.32 10.83 -10.56
N GLN A 21 -3.10 10.30 -10.62
CA GLN A 21 -1.97 10.69 -9.78
C GLN A 21 -2.29 10.60 -8.29
N ALA A 22 -3.17 9.67 -7.88
CA ALA A 22 -3.56 9.51 -6.48
C ALA A 22 -2.34 9.19 -5.60
N LEU A 23 -1.49 8.28 -6.08
CA LEU A 23 -0.21 7.91 -5.49
C LEU A 23 0.90 7.96 -6.54
N GLU A 24 2.10 8.34 -6.14
CA GLU A 24 3.34 8.10 -6.89
C GLU A 24 4.16 7.05 -6.12
N ILE A 25 4.59 6.01 -6.82
CA ILE A 25 5.26 4.84 -6.21
C ILE A 25 6.60 4.53 -6.85
N GLU A 26 7.50 3.98 -6.05
CA GLU A 26 8.79 3.42 -6.46
C GLU A 26 8.81 1.93 -6.10
N VAL A 27 8.78 1.05 -7.10
CA VAL A 27 8.82 -0.40 -6.88
C VAL A 27 10.25 -0.84 -6.54
N ILE A 28 10.38 -1.62 -5.46
CA ILE A 28 11.66 -2.13 -4.96
C ILE A 28 11.81 -3.61 -5.32
N GLU A 29 10.77 -4.41 -5.09
CA GLU A 29 10.76 -5.84 -5.37
C GLU A 29 9.37 -6.28 -5.82
N GLN A 30 9.29 -7.09 -6.87
CA GLN A 30 8.03 -7.62 -7.39
C GLN A 30 8.24 -9.05 -7.88
N THR A 31 7.69 -10.01 -7.13
CA THR A 31 7.71 -11.45 -7.40
C THR A 31 6.35 -12.05 -7.03
N SER A 32 6.17 -13.36 -7.23
CA SER A 32 4.93 -14.05 -6.82
C SER A 32 4.73 -14.10 -5.30
N LYS A 33 5.80 -13.94 -4.51
CA LYS A 33 5.79 -14.01 -3.03
C LYS A 33 6.12 -12.70 -2.32
N LYS A 34 6.55 -11.67 -3.04
CA LYS A 34 6.92 -10.36 -2.48
C LYS A 34 6.49 -9.23 -3.39
N LEU A 35 5.88 -8.20 -2.79
CA LEU A 35 5.61 -6.92 -3.45
C LEU A 35 6.00 -5.80 -2.50
N HIS A 36 7.16 -5.20 -2.75
CA HIS A 36 7.71 -4.12 -1.94
C HIS A 36 7.81 -2.86 -2.79
N PHE A 37 7.27 -1.76 -2.29
CA PHE A 37 7.36 -0.45 -2.94
C PHE A 37 7.28 0.67 -1.91
N ASN A 38 7.76 1.85 -2.30
CA ASN A 38 7.57 3.06 -1.54
C ASN A 38 6.48 3.90 -2.19
N VAL A 39 5.61 4.50 -1.39
CA VAL A 39 4.78 5.63 -1.86
C VAL A 39 5.56 6.90 -1.54
N VAL A 40 5.98 7.63 -2.57
CA VAL A 40 6.79 8.85 -2.45
C VAL A 40 5.96 10.14 -2.56
N ARG A 41 4.72 10.03 -3.05
CA ARG A 41 3.71 11.10 -2.99
C ARG A 41 2.31 10.51 -2.82
N CYS A 42 1.47 11.18 -2.01
CA CYS A 42 0.12 10.71 -1.69
C CYS A 42 -0.87 11.87 -1.60
N ARG A 43 -1.80 11.95 -2.55
CA ARG A 43 -2.83 13.01 -2.58
C ARG A 43 -3.78 12.97 -1.39
N TYR A 44 -3.99 11.81 -0.78
CA TYR A 44 -4.75 11.74 0.48
C TYR A 44 -4.04 12.49 1.59
N SER A 45 -2.71 12.30 1.73
CA SER A 45 -1.93 13.02 2.75
C SER A 45 -1.90 14.53 2.51
N GLU A 46 -1.83 14.96 1.25
CA GLU A 46 -1.92 16.38 0.86
C GLU A 46 -3.29 16.95 1.26
N MET A 47 -4.38 16.29 0.86
CA MET A 47 -5.74 16.70 1.17
C MET A 47 -5.99 16.83 2.68
N TYR A 48 -5.61 15.83 3.48
CA TYR A 48 -5.82 15.91 4.94
C TYR A 48 -4.99 17.03 5.59
N ARG A 49 -3.77 17.31 5.10
CA ARG A 49 -2.96 18.45 5.58
C ARG A 49 -3.59 19.78 5.20
N GLU A 50 -4.08 19.94 3.97
CA GLU A 50 -4.78 21.15 3.53
C GLU A 50 -6.02 21.45 4.39
N MET A 51 -6.67 20.41 4.89
CA MET A 51 -7.82 20.53 5.80
C MET A 51 -7.45 20.72 7.28
N GLY A 52 -6.17 20.64 7.66
CA GLY A 52 -5.73 20.65 9.07
C GLY A 52 -6.08 19.37 9.85
N LEU A 53 -6.27 18.25 9.16
CA LEU A 53 -6.69 16.96 9.70
C LEU A 53 -5.59 15.89 9.64
N GLU A 54 -4.34 16.27 9.38
CA GLU A 54 -3.21 15.35 9.23
C GLU A 54 -2.99 14.45 10.46
N HIS A 55 -3.27 14.98 11.65
CA HIS A 55 -3.15 14.26 12.92
C HIS A 55 -4.09 13.05 13.03
N ILE A 56 -5.21 13.02 12.29
CA ILE A 56 -6.14 11.88 12.21
C ILE A 56 -6.17 11.21 10.83
N GLY A 57 -5.49 11.74 9.82
CA GLY A 57 -5.54 11.22 8.45
C GLY A 57 -5.13 9.74 8.34
N HIS A 58 -4.25 9.27 9.22
CA HIS A 58 -3.81 7.87 9.27
C HIS A 58 -4.97 6.93 9.65
N LEU A 59 -5.83 7.35 10.60
CA LEU A 59 -7.04 6.61 11.00
C LEU A 59 -8.06 6.58 9.88
N LEU A 60 -8.25 7.70 9.20
CA LEU A 60 -9.31 7.87 8.20
C LEU A 60 -9.00 7.19 6.86
N SER A 61 -7.73 7.14 6.47
CA SER A 61 -7.34 6.63 5.14
C SER A 61 -6.33 5.50 5.17
N CYS A 62 -5.22 5.63 5.91
CA CYS A 62 -4.09 4.70 5.81
C CYS A 62 -4.38 3.31 6.42
N ASN A 63 -5.26 3.22 7.43
CA ASN A 63 -5.59 1.95 8.07
C ASN A 63 -6.26 0.92 7.14
N ARG A 64 -6.84 1.37 6.02
CA ARG A 64 -7.53 0.48 5.06
C ARG A 64 -6.55 -0.42 4.29
N ASP A 65 -5.32 0.05 4.10
CA ASP A 65 -4.34 -0.60 3.24
C ASP A 65 -3.96 -2.01 3.71
N GLY A 66 -3.95 -2.24 5.05
CA GLY A 66 -3.63 -3.55 5.63
C GLY A 66 -4.78 -4.54 5.58
N THR A 67 -6.04 -4.09 5.67
CA THR A 67 -7.20 -4.97 5.55
C THR A 67 -7.52 -5.31 4.10
N PHE A 68 -7.25 -4.37 3.17
CA PHE A 68 -7.55 -4.54 1.76
C PHE A 68 -6.85 -5.77 1.15
N CYS A 69 -5.56 -5.97 1.43
CA CYS A 69 -4.82 -7.11 0.88
C CYS A 69 -5.34 -8.47 1.37
N LYS A 70 -5.90 -8.54 2.58
CA LYS A 70 -6.50 -9.77 3.13
C LYS A 70 -7.78 -10.18 2.39
N GLY A 71 -8.49 -9.24 1.78
CA GLY A 71 -9.61 -9.54 0.90
C GLY A 71 -9.19 -10.13 -0.45
N PHE A 72 -7.96 -9.86 -0.89
CA PHE A 72 -7.39 -10.41 -2.13
C PHE A 72 -6.80 -11.81 -1.92
N ASN A 73 -5.97 -11.96 -0.89
CA ASN A 73 -5.45 -13.25 -0.45
C ASN A 73 -5.18 -13.19 1.07
N PRO A 74 -5.81 -14.06 1.89
CA PRO A 74 -5.66 -14.04 3.34
C PRO A 74 -4.23 -14.31 3.81
N ASP A 75 -3.39 -14.93 2.99
CA ASP A 75 -2.01 -15.29 3.31
C ASP A 75 -1.03 -14.11 3.13
N ILE A 76 -1.45 -13.02 2.48
CA ILE A 76 -0.62 -11.83 2.31
C ILE A 76 -0.42 -11.14 3.66
N ASN A 77 0.80 -11.07 4.13
CA ASN A 77 1.20 -10.26 5.27
C ASN A 77 1.62 -8.86 4.80
N PHE A 78 1.13 -7.84 5.49
CA PHE A 78 1.46 -6.46 5.21
C PHE A 78 2.22 -5.84 6.39
N LYS A 79 3.35 -5.22 6.09
CA LYS A 79 4.11 -4.40 7.02
C LYS A 79 4.35 -3.01 6.42
N ARG A 80 4.15 -2.01 7.27
CA ARG A 80 4.51 -0.61 7.02
C ARG A 80 4.96 0.01 8.33
N THR A 81 6.12 0.66 8.32
CA THR A 81 6.76 1.20 9.52
C THR A 81 6.79 2.71 9.56
N GLN A 82 6.53 3.37 8.43
CA GLN A 82 6.47 4.81 8.29
C GLN A 82 5.41 5.24 7.28
N THR A 83 4.90 6.46 7.45
CA THR A 83 3.97 7.07 6.49
C THR A 83 4.29 8.54 6.22
N ILE A 84 3.98 9.00 5.01
CA ILE A 84 3.95 10.43 4.67
C ILE A 84 2.96 11.18 5.60
N MET A 85 1.84 10.55 5.98
CA MET A 85 0.87 11.15 6.89
C MET A 85 1.48 11.53 8.24
N GLU A 86 2.39 10.72 8.76
CA GLU A 86 3.15 10.98 10.00
C GLU A 86 4.37 11.89 9.79
N GLY A 87 4.47 12.55 8.65
CA GLY A 87 5.56 13.48 8.32
C GLY A 87 6.86 12.80 7.88
N LYS A 88 6.83 11.51 7.53
CA LYS A 88 8.00 10.80 6.99
C LYS A 88 8.16 11.06 5.49
N SER A 89 9.32 10.69 4.95
CA SER A 89 9.66 10.95 3.53
C SER A 89 8.86 10.09 2.56
N HIS A 90 8.41 8.91 2.98
CA HIS A 90 7.63 7.98 2.17
C HIS A 90 6.82 7.04 3.07
N CYS A 91 5.87 6.32 2.48
CA CYS A 91 5.28 5.14 3.08
C CYS A 91 6.00 3.88 2.57
N ASP A 92 6.42 2.98 3.46
CA ASP A 92 7.13 1.75 3.10
C ASP A 92 6.17 0.55 3.05
N PHE A 93 5.61 0.28 1.88
CA PHE A 93 4.70 -0.86 1.70
C PHE A 93 5.50 -2.15 1.48
N ARG A 94 5.33 -3.13 2.38
CA ARG A 94 5.98 -4.44 2.30
C ARG A 94 4.91 -5.52 2.41
N TYR A 95 4.59 -6.13 1.27
CA TYR A 95 3.70 -7.29 1.20
C TYR A 95 4.52 -8.55 0.95
N ASP A 96 4.28 -9.57 1.76
CA ASP A 96 4.95 -10.86 1.69
C ASP A 96 3.93 -12.00 1.87
N ILE A 97 4.04 -13.07 1.09
CA ILE A 97 3.36 -14.33 1.36
C ILE A 97 4.40 -15.26 2.00
N GLY A 98 4.10 -15.78 3.19
CA GLY A 98 4.97 -16.75 3.85
C GLY A 98 5.03 -18.06 3.06
N ASP A 99 6.16 -18.74 3.11
CA ASP A 99 6.11 -20.20 2.99
C ASP A 99 5.54 -20.69 4.32
N ASP A 100 4.32 -21.22 4.31
CA ASP A 100 3.82 -21.94 5.48
C ASP A 100 4.82 -23.06 5.79
N ASP A 101 5.44 -23.01 6.99
CA ASP A 101 6.20 -24.13 7.56
C ASP A 101 5.29 -25.36 7.77
#